data_AF-A0A5E4PZ68-F1
#
_entry.id   AF-A0A5E4PZ68-F1
#
_cell.length_a   1.000
_cell.length_b   1.000
_cell.length_c   1.000
_cell.angle_alpha   90.00
_cell.angle_beta   90.00
_cell.angle_gamma   90.00
#
_symmetry.space_group_name_H-M   'P 1'
#
loop_
_entity.id
_entity.type
_entity.pdbx_description
1 polymer ?
#
loop_
_entity_poly.entity_id
_entity_poly.type
_entity_poly.pdbx_seq_one_letter_code
_entity_poly.pdbx_strand_id
1 'polypeptide(L)'
;MAEGGSIARARLDAGSLEGGLNLSDHSVLLRHAGHSLKDFFIWSRESQHAPEHSNPCAASGTGQGGGCEALCLWDGRAPRCVCPHGELAEDGTSCRPYTAFLMYSRLTKIDSIHLEDSANLNSPYPPIENKSKIGPIRQ
;
A
#
# COMPACT_ATOMS: atom_id res chain seq x y z
N MET A 1 17.49 -13.43 29.65
CA MET A 1 16.39 -12.47 29.83
C MET A 1 17.01 -11.09 29.63
N ALA A 2 16.92 -10.55 28.40
CA ALA A 2 17.36 -9.20 28.10
C ALA A 2 16.11 -8.31 28.14
N GLU A 3 16.15 -7.27 28.97
CA GLU A 3 15.04 -6.34 29.13
C GLU A 3 14.80 -5.60 27.81
N GLY A 4 13.64 -5.85 27.19
CA GLY A 4 13.23 -5.21 25.96
C GLY A 4 12.84 -3.75 26.22
N GLY A 5 13.83 -2.87 26.27
CA GLY A 5 13.60 -1.42 26.22
C GLY A 5 12.94 -1.06 24.89
N SER A 6 11.78 -0.39 24.95
CA SER A 6 11.08 0.09 23.76
C SER A 6 11.92 1.19 23.09
N ILE A 7 12.37 0.97 21.85
CA ILE A 7 13.07 2.00 21.07
C ILE A 7 12.01 2.99 20.58
N ALA A 8 12.04 4.22 21.10
CA ALA A 8 11.07 5.25 20.72
C ALA A 8 11.46 5.98 19.43
N ARG A 9 12.77 6.11 19.16
CA ARG A 9 13.29 6.79 17.96
C ARG A 9 14.55 6.10 17.47
N ALA A 10 14.74 6.09 16.15
CA ALA A 10 15.94 5.60 15.50
C ALA A 10 16.39 6.57 14.41
N ARG A 11 17.71 6.69 14.23
CA ARG A 11 18.35 7.61 13.29
C ARG A 11 19.53 6.94 12.60
N LEU A 12 19.73 7.29 11.32
CA LEU A 12 20.95 6.97 10.58
C LEU A 12 21.97 8.09 10.77
N ASP A 13 23.07 7.82 11.47
CA ASP A 13 24.19 8.75 11.63
C ASP A 13 25.50 8.06 11.22
N ALA A 14 26.22 8.67 10.27
CA ALA A 14 27.52 8.18 9.77
C ALA A 14 27.53 6.68 9.38
N GLY A 15 26.43 6.18 8.81
CA GLY A 15 26.29 4.77 8.41
C GLY A 15 26.04 3.80 9.57
N SER A 16 25.67 4.31 10.75
CA SER A 16 25.23 3.54 11.90
C SER A 16 23.75 3.84 12.19
N LEU A 17 22.96 2.80 12.48
CA LEU A 17 21.60 2.95 13.01
C LEU A 17 21.68 3.04 14.53
N GLU A 18 21.28 4.17 15.07
CA GLU A 18 21.20 4.42 16.50
C GLU A 18 19.74 4.39 16.94
N GLY A 19 19.45 3.81 18.10
CA GLY A 19 18.11 3.73 18.69
C GLY A 19 18.09 4.02 20.18
N GLY A 20 17.11 4.79 20.65
CA GLY A 20 17.01 5.21 22.04
C GLY A 20 15.65 5.76 22.43
N LEU A 21 15.50 6.06 23.72
CA LEU A 21 14.33 6.76 24.28
C LEU A 21 14.47 8.29 24.15
N ASN A 22 15.70 8.81 24.14
CA ASN A 22 16.03 10.23 24.03
C ASN A 22 17.26 10.44 23.12
N LEU A 23 17.46 11.64 22.58
CA LEU A 23 18.58 11.97 21.69
C LEU A 23 19.95 11.85 22.38
N SER A 24 19.99 12.10 23.69
CA SER A 24 21.17 11.97 24.54
C SER A 24 21.43 10.55 25.06
N ASP A 25 20.43 9.66 24.99
CA ASP A 25 20.51 8.28 25.47
C ASP A 25 20.13 7.32 24.33
N HIS A 26 21.15 6.96 23.55
CA HIS A 26 21.03 6.12 22.37
C HIS A 26 22.02 4.95 22.42
N SER A 27 21.62 3.85 21.79
CA SER A 27 22.43 2.66 21.60
C SER A 27 22.59 2.38 20.11
N VAL A 28 23.76 1.90 19.74
CA VAL A 28 24.06 1.53 18.36
C VAL A 28 23.36 0.21 18.06
N LEU A 29 22.33 0.23 17.22
CA LEU A 29 21.56 -0.95 16.82
C LEU A 29 22.25 -1.71 15.68
N LEU A 30 22.81 -0.98 14.71
CA LEU A 30 23.50 -1.58 13.55
C LEU A 30 24.65 -0.68 13.09
N ARG A 31 25.89 -1.20 13.14
CA ARG A 31 27.07 -0.50 12.60
C ARG A 31 27.26 -0.84 11.12
N HIS A 32 27.78 0.13 10.35
CA HIS A 32 28.11 -0.04 8.93
C HIS A 32 26.90 -0.37 8.04
N ALA A 33 25.70 0.08 8.43
CA ALA A 33 24.49 0.05 7.62
C ALA A 33 24.69 0.73 6.25
N GLY A 34 25.61 1.71 6.18
CA GLY A 34 26.22 2.20 4.94
C GLY A 34 25.23 2.59 3.83
N HIS A 35 25.60 2.31 2.57
CA HIS A 35 24.80 2.59 1.37
C HIS A 35 23.76 1.49 1.03
N SER A 36 23.78 0.36 1.75
CA SER A 36 22.95 -0.81 1.49
C SER A 36 21.59 -0.74 2.18
N LEU A 37 21.49 -0.02 3.30
CA LEU A 37 20.20 0.18 3.96
C LEU A 37 19.33 1.13 3.13
N LYS A 38 18.18 0.65 2.67
CA LYS A 38 17.22 1.45 1.89
C LYS A 38 16.11 2.02 2.74
N ASP A 39 15.64 1.26 3.72
CA ASP A 39 14.55 1.65 4.60
C ASP A 39 14.66 0.92 5.94
N PHE A 40 14.12 1.53 7.00
CA PHE A 40 13.97 0.90 8.31
C PHE A 40 12.72 1.45 9.01
N PHE A 41 12.00 0.57 9.70
CA PHE A 41 10.82 0.95 10.48
C PHE A 41 11.00 0.46 11.91
N ILE A 42 10.58 1.29 12.86
CA ILE A 42 10.45 0.87 14.25
C ILE A 42 9.11 0.16 14.35
N TRP A 43 9.13 -1.14 14.62
CA TRP A 43 7.92 -1.92 14.87
C TRP A 43 7.58 -1.87 16.36
N SER A 44 6.56 -1.10 16.73
CA SER A 44 6.00 -1.08 18.08
C SER A 44 4.48 -0.97 18.05
N ARG A 45 3.80 -1.43 19.11
CA ARG A 45 2.35 -1.26 19.25
C ARG A 45 1.96 0.23 19.18
N GLU A 46 2.78 1.09 19.77
CA GLU A 46 2.61 2.54 19.74
C GLU A 46 2.70 3.10 18.32
N SER A 47 3.68 2.62 17.51
CA SER A 47 3.83 3.03 16.11
C SER A 47 2.69 2.56 15.20
N GLN A 48 1.92 1.57 15.65
CA GLN A 48 0.73 1.05 14.97
C GLN A 48 -0.57 1.62 15.54
N HIS A 49 -0.48 2.49 16.55
CA HIS A 49 -1.66 3.07 17.16
C HIS A 49 -2.28 4.07 16.19
N ALA A 50 -3.44 3.71 15.64
CA ALA A 50 -4.29 4.68 14.99
C ALA A 50 -4.83 5.62 16.08
N PRO A 51 -4.78 6.97 15.91
CA PRO A 51 -5.41 7.89 16.85
C PRO A 51 -6.89 7.52 17.06
N GLU A 52 -7.46 7.87 18.22
CA GLU A 52 -8.84 7.51 18.65
C GLU A 52 -9.95 7.84 17.64
N HIS A 53 -9.67 8.64 16.61
CA HIS A 53 -10.45 8.68 15.39
C HIS A 53 -10.24 7.40 14.56
N SER A 54 -10.90 6.33 14.99
CA SER A 54 -10.99 5.07 14.26
C SER A 54 -11.22 5.34 12.78
N ASN A 55 -10.33 4.85 11.93
CA ASN A 55 -10.49 4.86 10.48
C ASN A 55 -11.91 4.34 10.17
N PRO A 56 -12.81 5.14 9.55
CA PRO A 56 -14.18 4.70 9.27
C PRO A 56 -14.24 3.42 8.42
N CYS A 57 -13.19 3.12 7.64
CA CYS A 57 -13.06 1.86 6.91
C CYS A 57 -12.85 0.65 7.83
N ALA A 58 -12.33 0.82 9.05
CA ALA A 58 -12.09 -0.26 10.01
C ALA A 58 -13.37 -0.75 10.71
N ALA A 59 -14.45 0.05 10.69
CA ALA A 59 -15.61 -0.12 11.57
C ALA A 59 -16.67 -1.15 11.10
N SER A 60 -16.45 -1.90 10.02
CA SER A 60 -17.48 -2.82 9.48
C SER A 60 -17.11 -4.29 9.70
N GLY A 61 -17.89 -4.99 10.54
CA GLY A 61 -17.76 -6.41 10.86
C GLY A 61 -18.18 -7.38 9.75
N THR A 62 -18.41 -6.92 8.51
CA THR A 62 -18.85 -7.75 7.38
C THR A 62 -17.83 -7.81 6.24
N GLY A 63 -16.52 -7.82 6.51
CA GLY A 63 -15.50 -8.00 5.46
C GLY A 63 -15.45 -6.92 4.35
N GLN A 64 -16.36 -5.95 4.39
CA GLN A 64 -16.51 -4.82 3.49
C GLN A 64 -16.17 -3.58 4.30
N GLY A 65 -14.89 -3.21 4.33
CA GLY A 65 -14.42 -2.02 5.04
C GLY A 65 -15.28 -0.82 4.65
N GLY A 66 -15.86 -0.12 5.63
CA GLY A 66 -16.69 1.05 5.40
C GLY A 66 -17.94 0.86 4.52
N GLY A 67 -18.38 -0.38 4.23
CA GLY A 67 -19.55 -0.65 3.38
C GLY A 67 -19.27 -0.68 1.87
N CYS A 68 -18.00 -0.66 1.45
CA CYS A 68 -17.62 -0.72 0.04
C CYS A 68 -17.62 -2.17 -0.48
N GLU A 69 -18.02 -2.38 -1.74
CA GLU A 69 -17.95 -3.70 -2.39
C GLU A 69 -16.52 -4.21 -2.52
N ALA A 70 -15.57 -3.32 -2.86
CA ALA A 70 -14.18 -3.67 -3.09
C ALA A 70 -13.21 -3.04 -2.08
N LEU A 71 -12.84 -1.77 -2.26
CA LEU A 71 -11.83 -1.10 -1.43
C LEU A 71 -12.40 0.15 -0.77
N CYS A 72 -12.12 0.32 0.52
CA CYS A 72 -12.37 1.55 1.27
C CYS A 72 -11.03 2.23 1.58
N LEU A 73 -10.86 3.46 1.11
CA LEU A 73 -9.67 4.27 1.37
C LEU A 73 -10.03 5.45 2.27
N TRP A 74 -9.15 5.77 3.21
CA TRP A 74 -9.29 6.87 4.15
C TRP A 74 -8.13 7.85 3.97
N ASP A 75 -8.44 9.11 3.67
CA ASP A 75 -7.47 10.18 3.45
C ASP A 75 -7.30 11.12 4.66
N GLY A 76 -7.92 10.78 5.80
CA GLY A 76 -7.98 11.63 6.98
C GLY A 76 -9.19 12.56 7.05
N ARG A 77 -10.03 12.63 6.00
CA ARG A 77 -11.24 13.46 5.97
C ARG A 77 -12.52 12.64 5.77
N ALA A 78 -12.58 11.80 4.75
CA ALA A 78 -13.78 11.02 4.40
C ALA A 78 -13.39 9.61 3.91
N PRO A 79 -14.16 8.55 4.25
CA PRO A 79 -13.94 7.26 3.62
C PRO A 79 -14.45 7.32 2.18
N ARG A 80 -13.71 6.71 1.25
CA ARG A 80 -14.10 6.63 -0.16
C ARG A 80 -14.04 5.18 -0.64
N CYS A 81 -15.09 4.75 -1.32
CA CYS A 81 -15.08 3.48 -2.02
C CYS A 81 -14.38 3.62 -3.37
N VAL A 82 -13.58 2.63 -3.75
CA VAL A 82 -12.94 2.56 -5.07
C VAL A 82 -12.97 1.14 -5.60
N CYS A 83 -13.14 1.01 -6.91
CA CYS A 83 -13.21 -0.27 -7.61
C CYS A 83 -11.88 -0.50 -8.34
N PRO A 84 -11.14 -1.59 -8.06
CA PRO A 84 -9.84 -1.84 -8.68
C PRO A 84 -9.93 -2.21 -10.17
N HIS A 85 -11.08 -2.74 -10.60
CA HIS A 85 -11.34 -3.14 -12.00
C HIS A 85 -12.80 -2.87 -12.39
N GLY A 86 -13.17 -1.59 -12.39
CA GLY A 86 -14.53 -1.17 -12.68
C GLY A 86 -14.77 0.29 -12.30
N GLU A 87 -16.01 0.72 -12.47
CA GLU A 87 -16.47 2.04 -12.05
C GLU A 87 -17.20 1.94 -10.72
N LEU A 88 -17.09 3.00 -9.93
CA LEU A 88 -17.95 3.16 -8.77
C LEU A 88 -19.37 3.46 -9.27
N ALA A 89 -20.34 2.68 -8.80
CA ALA A 89 -21.74 2.90 -9.11
C ALA A 89 -22.26 4.19 -8.44
N GLU A 90 -23.45 4.62 -8.85
CA GLU A 90 -24.07 5.86 -8.35
C GLU A 90 -24.43 5.80 -6.86
N ASP A 91 -24.54 4.59 -6.29
CA ASP A 91 -24.73 4.38 -4.86
C ASP A 91 -23.48 4.73 -4.03
N GLY A 92 -22.33 4.95 -4.68
CA GLY A 92 -21.08 5.30 -4.03
C GLY A 92 -20.39 4.14 -3.30
N THR A 93 -20.90 2.91 -3.43
CA THR A 93 -20.41 1.73 -2.69
C THR A 93 -20.15 0.51 -3.56
N SER A 94 -20.97 0.30 -4.60
CA SER A 94 -20.91 -0.88 -5.48
C SER A 94 -20.00 -0.64 -6.68
N CYS A 95 -19.51 -1.72 -7.26
CA CYS A 95 -18.68 -1.73 -8.45
C CYS A 95 -19.49 -2.21 -9.66
N ARG A 96 -19.35 -1.50 -10.78
CA ARG A 96 -19.94 -1.90 -12.06
C ARG A 96 -18.85 -2.06 -13.13
N PRO A 97 -19.04 -2.97 -14.10
CA PRO A 97 -18.11 -3.07 -15.22
C PRO A 97 -18.17 -1.81 -16.09
N TYR A 98 -17.05 -1.45 -16.71
CA TYR A 98 -17.02 -0.43 -17.75
C TYR A 98 -17.87 -0.84 -18.95
N THR A 99 -18.53 0.12 -19.58
CA THR A 99 -19.42 -0.16 -20.72
C THR A 99 -18.64 -0.41 -22.01
N ALA A 100 -17.49 0.25 -22.17
CA ALA A 100 -16.62 0.12 -23.33
C ALA A 100 -15.14 0.13 -22.94
N PHE A 101 -14.39 -0.81 -23.48
CA PHE A 101 -12.95 -0.94 -23.24
C PHE A 101 -12.21 -1.51 -24.45
N LEU A 102 -10.91 -1.24 -24.50
CA LEU A 102 -9.97 -1.82 -25.44
C LEU A 102 -9.08 -2.83 -24.71
N MET A 103 -9.00 -4.05 -25.23
CA MET A 103 -7.97 -5.03 -24.87
C MET A 103 -6.89 -5.06 -25.94
N TYR A 104 -5.63 -5.13 -25.52
CA TYR A 104 -4.49 -5.20 -26.44
C TYR A 104 -3.38 -6.08 -25.88
N SER A 105 -2.64 -6.72 -26.78
CA SER A 105 -1.49 -7.55 -26.43
C SER A 105 -0.22 -6.70 -26.31
N ARG A 106 0.56 -6.98 -25.29
CA ARG A 106 1.98 -6.63 -25.15
C ARG A 106 2.81 -7.91 -25.21
N LEU A 107 4.14 -7.78 -25.18
CA LEU A 107 5.05 -8.93 -25.37
C LEU A 107 4.78 -10.09 -24.40
N THR A 108 4.46 -9.80 -23.14
CA THR A 108 4.32 -10.82 -22.08
C THR A 108 2.96 -10.78 -21.38
N LYS A 109 2.06 -9.88 -21.78
CA LYS A 109 0.78 -9.66 -21.12
C LYS A 109 -0.29 -9.13 -22.07
N ILE A 110 -1.55 -9.36 -21.74
CA ILE A 110 -2.70 -8.70 -22.33
C ILE A 110 -3.20 -7.67 -21.32
N ASP A 111 -3.30 -6.42 -21.75
CA ASP A 111 -3.76 -5.30 -20.92
C ASP A 111 -5.10 -4.74 -21.43
N SER A 112 -5.77 -3.97 -20.59
CA SER A 112 -7.04 -3.31 -20.90
C SER A 112 -7.05 -1.85 -20.47
N ILE A 113 -7.78 -1.01 -21.21
CA ILE A 113 -8.10 0.38 -20.88
C ILE A 113 -9.57 0.66 -21.16
N HIS A 114 -10.24 1.49 -20.35
CA HIS A 114 -11.59 1.96 -20.67
C HIS A 114 -11.51 3.15 -21.65
N LEU A 115 -12.63 3.48 -22.31
CA LEU A 115 -12.69 4.52 -23.35
C LEU A 115 -13.37 5.83 -22.92
N GLU A 116 -13.87 5.89 -21.69
CA GLU A 116 -14.78 6.96 -21.23
C GLU A 116 -14.03 8.21 -20.70
N ASP A 117 -13.00 8.03 -19.88
CA ASP A 117 -12.24 9.14 -19.27
C ASP A 117 -10.74 8.87 -19.39
N SER A 118 -10.03 9.70 -20.16
CA SER A 118 -8.59 9.58 -20.36
C SER A 118 -7.74 9.89 -19.12
N ALA A 119 -8.29 10.56 -18.11
CA ALA A 119 -7.59 10.87 -16.86
C ALA A 119 -7.68 9.73 -15.84
N ASN A 120 -8.69 8.86 -15.96
CA ASN A 120 -8.82 7.67 -15.13
C ASN A 120 -7.93 6.55 -15.71
N LEU A 121 -6.98 6.08 -14.89
CA LEU A 121 -6.02 5.03 -15.28
C LEU A 121 -6.43 3.64 -14.80
N ASN A 122 -7.65 3.49 -14.29
CA ASN A 122 -8.15 2.26 -13.72
C ASN A 122 -8.52 1.25 -14.81
N SER A 123 -7.83 0.10 -14.85
CA SER A 123 -8.02 -0.87 -15.94
C SER A 123 -9.29 -1.72 -15.73
N PRO A 124 -10.12 -1.95 -16.77
CA PRO A 124 -11.31 -2.81 -16.68
C PRO A 124 -11.04 -4.25 -16.23
N TYR A 125 -9.86 -4.78 -16.56
CA TYR A 125 -9.42 -6.12 -16.15
C TYR A 125 -7.97 -6.07 -15.62
N PRO A 126 -7.60 -6.99 -14.71
CA PRO A 126 -6.20 -7.18 -14.34
C PRO A 126 -5.39 -7.65 -15.54
N PRO A 127 -4.09 -7.30 -15.63
CA PRO A 127 -3.20 -7.82 -16.66
C PRO A 127 -3.22 -9.35 -16.70
N ILE A 128 -3.45 -9.92 -17.88
CA ILE A 128 -3.39 -11.38 -18.09
C ILE A 128 -1.98 -11.71 -18.58
N GLU A 129 -1.20 -12.42 -17.76
CA GLU A 129 0.18 -12.78 -18.07
C GLU A 129 0.45 -14.26 -17.84
N ASN A 130 1.35 -14.83 -18.65
CA ASN A 130 1.88 -16.17 -18.41
C ASN A 130 3.28 -16.06 -17.80
N LYS A 131 3.35 -16.21 -16.47
CA LYS A 131 4.60 -16.11 -15.70
C LYS A 131 5.68 -17.11 -16.14
N SER A 132 5.29 -18.23 -16.77
CA SER A 132 6.22 -19.25 -17.29
C SER A 132 6.88 -18.87 -18.62
N LYS A 133 6.43 -17.79 -19.28
CA LYS A 133 6.99 -17.28 -20.55
C LYS A 133 7.77 -15.97 -20.39
N ILE A 134 7.85 -15.44 -19.17
CA ILE A 134 8.68 -14.28 -18.84
C ILE A 134 10.12 -14.78 -18.62
N GLY A 135 10.79 -15.15 -19.72
CA GLY A 135 12.23 -15.37 -19.73
C GLY A 135 12.97 -14.04 -19.83
N PRO A 136 14.24 -13.95 -19.40
CA PRO A 136 15.04 -12.75 -19.61
C PRO A 136 15.11 -12.46 -21.11
N ILE A 137 14.88 -11.19 -21.48
CA ILE A 137 15.15 -10.71 -22.83
C ILE A 137 16.65 -10.91 -23.04
N ARG A 138 17.04 -11.90 -23.85
CA ARG A 138 18.43 -12.01 -24.29
C ARG A 138 18.72 -10.75 -25.09
N GLN A 139 19.56 -9.88 -24.52
CA GLN A 139 20.26 -8.83 -25.27
C GLN A 139 21.27 -9.48 -26.21
#